data_AF-A0A485C978-F1
#
_entry.id   AF-A0A485C978-F1
#
_cell.length_a   1.000
_cell.length_b   1.000
_cell.length_c   1.000
_cell.angle_alpha   90.00
_cell.angle_beta   90.00
_cell.angle_gamma   90.00
#
_symmetry.space_group_name_H-M   'P 1'
#
loop_
_entity.id
_entity.type
_entity.pdbx_description
1 polymer ?
#
loop_
_entity_poly.entity_id
_entity_poly.type
_entity_poly.pdbx_seq_one_letter_code
_entity_poly.pdbx_strand_id
1 'polypeptide(L)'
;MAAHVGRLQQACERLSIPFRDGHILTEEMSTLASKQRNGVLKVIISRGAGGRGYSGSACNSPTRILSTSAMPAHYTHWQARGVTLALSPVTLGRNPFLAGIKHLNRLEQVLIRSHLEQTGADEALVLDSDGVAYGMLCRKFILALRAGCVHATSRQCGG
;
A
#
# COMPACT_ATOMS: atom_id res chain seq x y z
N MET A 1 6.85 -5.86 11.59
CA MET A 1 6.08 -7.03 11.09
C MET A 1 4.60 -6.99 11.52
N ALA A 2 4.28 -7.12 12.82
CA ALA A 2 2.91 -7.27 13.34
C ALA A 2 1.89 -6.23 12.81
N ALA A 3 2.25 -4.93 12.80
CA ALA A 3 1.36 -3.88 12.28
C ALA A 3 0.96 -4.07 10.80
N HIS A 4 1.83 -4.66 9.96
CA HIS A 4 1.50 -4.93 8.57
C HIS A 4 0.53 -6.09 8.41
N VAL A 5 0.72 -7.15 9.21
CA VAL A 5 -0.18 -8.31 9.24
C VAL A 5 -1.55 -7.88 9.75
N GLY A 6 -1.61 -7.14 10.86
CA GLY A 6 -2.86 -6.60 11.39
C GLY A 6 -3.61 -5.72 10.38
N ARG A 7 -2.90 -4.84 9.67
CA ARG A 7 -3.51 -4.02 8.60
C ARG A 7 -4.03 -4.85 7.43
N LEU A 8 -3.32 -5.92 7.04
CA LEU A 8 -3.78 -6.84 5.99
C LEU A 8 -5.01 -7.63 6.44
N GLN A 9 -5.05 -8.11 7.68
CA GLN A 9 -6.21 -8.78 8.25
C GLN A 9 -7.42 -7.86 8.32
N GLN A 10 -7.26 -6.63 8.82
CA GLN A 10 -8.33 -5.62 8.84
C GLN A 10 -8.84 -5.29 7.42
N ALA A 11 -7.94 -5.21 6.43
CA ALA A 11 -8.34 -5.01 5.04
C ALA A 11 -9.14 -6.21 4.50
N CYS A 12 -8.71 -7.44 4.81
CA CYS A 12 -9.43 -8.65 4.39
C CYS A 12 -10.81 -8.72 5.04
N GLU A 13 -10.93 -8.41 6.33
CA GLU A 13 -12.20 -8.38 7.05
C GLU A 13 -13.17 -7.36 6.43
N ARG A 14 -12.73 -6.11 6.26
CA ARG A 14 -13.57 -5.04 5.65
C ARG A 14 -13.96 -5.32 4.21
N LEU A 15 -13.15 -6.10 3.48
CA LEU A 15 -13.44 -6.53 2.12
C LEU A 15 -14.08 -7.92 2.06
N SER A 16 -14.43 -8.52 3.20
CA SER A 16 -15.01 -9.86 3.30
C SER A 16 -14.20 -10.95 2.56
N ILE A 17 -12.87 -10.86 2.57
CA ILE A 17 -11.97 -11.87 2.01
C ILE A 17 -11.69 -12.90 3.13
N PRO A 18 -11.97 -14.20 2.92
CA PRO A 18 -11.86 -15.23 3.96
C PRO A 18 -10.41 -15.66 4.23
N PHE A 19 -9.54 -14.71 4.59
CA PHE A 19 -8.13 -14.95 4.87
C PHE A 19 -7.88 -15.01 6.39
N ARG A 20 -7.50 -16.19 6.90
CA ARG A 20 -7.29 -16.43 8.34
C ARG A 20 -5.85 -16.81 8.70
N ASP A 21 -4.98 -16.98 7.71
CA ASP A 21 -3.64 -17.56 7.88
C ASP A 21 -2.58 -16.50 8.21
N GLY A 22 -2.84 -15.67 9.22
CA GLY A 22 -1.92 -14.59 9.62
C GLY A 22 -0.54 -15.10 10.08
N HIS A 23 -0.49 -16.27 10.72
CA HIS A 23 0.76 -16.89 11.15
C HIS A 23 1.62 -17.35 9.96
N ILE A 24 1.01 -18.09 9.01
CA ILE A 24 1.68 -18.54 7.77
C ILE A 24 2.23 -17.33 7.00
N LEU A 25 1.41 -16.28 6.88
CA LEU A 25 1.86 -15.07 6.20
C LEU A 25 3.07 -14.43 6.90
N THR A 26 3.10 -14.41 8.23
CA THR A 26 4.21 -13.87 9.00
C THR A 26 5.50 -14.65 8.77
N GLU A 27 5.41 -15.98 8.70
CA GLU A 27 6.54 -16.87 8.41
C GLU A 27 7.05 -16.66 6.98
N GLU A 28 6.17 -16.67 5.98
CA GLU A 28 6.53 -16.42 4.58
C GLU A 28 7.19 -15.05 4.39
N MET A 29 6.63 -14.01 5.03
CA MET A 29 7.19 -12.67 5.02
C MET A 29 8.59 -12.64 5.66
N SER A 30 8.80 -13.35 6.77
CA SER A 30 10.09 -13.41 7.46
C SER A 30 11.15 -14.16 6.64
N THR A 31 10.77 -15.30 6.05
CA THR A 31 11.64 -16.09 5.18
C THR A 31 12.01 -15.33 3.91
N LEU A 32 11.10 -14.55 3.33
CA LEU A 32 11.42 -13.75 2.15
C LEU A 32 12.27 -12.51 2.52
N ALA A 33 12.01 -11.91 3.68
CA ALA A 33 12.77 -10.78 4.21
C ALA A 33 14.23 -11.14 4.50
N SER A 34 14.51 -12.33 5.04
CA SER A 34 15.88 -12.76 5.41
C SER A 34 16.81 -12.89 4.19
N LYS A 35 16.26 -13.11 3.00
CA LYS A 35 17.00 -13.20 1.73
C LYS A 35 17.49 -11.85 1.19
N GLN A 36 17.04 -10.73 1.76
CA GLN A 36 17.34 -9.39 1.26
C GLN A 36 17.80 -8.48 2.41
N ARG A 37 19.07 -8.06 2.41
CA ARG A 37 19.64 -7.21 3.47
C ARG A 37 18.97 -5.85 3.57
N ASN A 38 18.68 -5.23 2.43
CA ASN A 38 18.02 -3.94 2.35
C ASN A 38 17.07 -3.91 1.15
N GLY A 39 15.84 -3.47 1.35
CA GLY A 39 14.84 -3.54 0.30
C GLY A 39 13.42 -3.27 0.74
N VAL A 40 12.50 -3.62 -0.14
CA VAL A 40 11.06 -3.51 0.05
C VAL A 40 10.47 -4.91 0.06
N LEU A 41 9.65 -5.26 1.05
CA LEU A 41 8.75 -6.41 0.96
C LEU A 41 7.33 -5.94 0.64
N LYS A 42 6.78 -6.46 -0.47
CA LYS A 42 5.41 -6.23 -0.92
C LYS A 42 4.59 -7.49 -0.73
N VAL A 43 3.40 -7.33 -0.16
CA VAL A 43 2.41 -8.39 0.03
C VAL A 43 1.10 -7.95 -0.62
N ILE A 44 0.51 -8.83 -1.42
CA ILE A 44 -0.82 -8.68 -2.00
C ILE A 44 -1.67 -9.85 -1.50
N ILE A 45 -2.87 -9.55 -1.03
CA ILE A 45 -3.90 -10.55 -0.79
C ILE A 45 -5.10 -10.18 -1.66
N SER A 46 -5.60 -11.14 -2.42
CA SER A 46 -6.82 -11.01 -3.23
C SER A 46 -7.82 -12.10 -2.84
N ARG A 47 -9.07 -11.92 -3.26
CA ARG A 47 -10.14 -12.91 -3.04
C ARG A 47 -9.88 -14.25 -3.73
N GLY A 48 -8.94 -14.30 -4.67
CA GLY A 48 -8.69 -15.47 -5.51
C GLY A 48 -9.69 -15.59 -6.66
N ALA A 49 -9.67 -16.73 -7.33
CA ALA A 49 -10.53 -17.03 -8.47
C ALA A 49 -11.85 -17.70 -8.03
N GLY A 50 -12.88 -17.59 -8.86
CA GLY A 50 -14.20 -18.16 -8.66
C GLY A 50 -15.32 -17.13 -8.86
N GLY A 51 -16.57 -17.57 -8.72
CA GLY A 51 -17.74 -16.69 -8.83
C GLY A 51 -18.14 -16.34 -10.27
N ARG A 52 -19.14 -15.46 -10.38
CA ARG A 52 -19.60 -14.85 -11.63
C ARG A 52 -19.87 -13.36 -11.40
N GLY A 53 -19.46 -12.52 -12.34
CA GLY A 53 -19.58 -11.06 -12.22
C GLY A 53 -18.87 -10.55 -10.95
N TYR A 54 -19.53 -9.66 -10.21
CA TYR A 54 -19.00 -9.09 -8.96
C TYR A 54 -19.22 -9.97 -7.73
N SER A 55 -19.92 -11.11 -7.84
CA SER A 55 -20.21 -11.97 -6.69
C SER A 55 -18.95 -12.71 -6.22
N GLY A 56 -18.61 -12.51 -4.95
CA GLY A 56 -17.51 -13.24 -4.28
C GLY A 56 -17.92 -14.57 -3.64
N SER A 57 -19.17 -15.02 -3.81
CA SER A 57 -19.74 -16.15 -3.06
C SER A 57 -19.07 -17.50 -3.33
N ALA A 58 -18.46 -17.67 -4.50
CA ALA A 58 -17.74 -18.89 -4.87
C ALA A 58 -16.21 -18.70 -4.86
N CYS A 59 -15.70 -17.60 -4.28
CA CYS A 59 -14.27 -17.35 -4.10
C CYS A 59 -13.84 -17.79 -2.70
N ASN A 60 -13.56 -19.08 -2.54
CA ASN A 60 -13.27 -19.68 -1.23
C ASN A 60 -11.78 -19.72 -0.88
N SER A 61 -10.91 -19.41 -1.84
CA SER A 61 -9.46 -19.59 -1.71
C SER A 61 -8.71 -18.28 -2.01
N PRO A 62 -8.47 -17.42 -1.00
CA PRO A 62 -7.71 -16.19 -1.18
C PRO A 62 -6.30 -16.46 -1.74
N THR A 63 -5.83 -15.59 -2.62
CA THR A 63 -4.47 -15.66 -3.16
C THR A 63 -3.59 -14.66 -2.44
N ARG A 64 -2.44 -15.11 -1.94
CA ARG A 64 -1.38 -14.26 -1.38
C ARG A 64 -0.17 -14.27 -2.30
N ILE A 65 0.38 -13.09 -2.58
CA ILE A 65 1.56 -12.91 -3.44
C ILE A 65 2.55 -12.08 -2.65
N LEU A 66 3.78 -12.59 -2.52
CA LEU A 66 4.87 -11.93 -1.81
C LEU A 66 6.03 -11.69 -2.79
N SER A 67 6.63 -10.51 -2.73
CA SER A 67 7.76 -10.15 -3.58
C SER A 67 8.66 -9.15 -2.88
N THR A 68 9.96 -9.22 -3.14
CA THR A 68 10.94 -8.21 -2.69
C THR A 68 11.46 -7.37 -3.85
N SER A 69 11.85 -6.13 -3.56
CA SER A 69 12.57 -5.27 -4.50
C SER A 69 13.68 -4.50 -3.79
N ALA A 70 14.58 -3.87 -4.55
CA ALA A 70 15.59 -2.98 -3.99
C ALA A 70 14.95 -1.75 -3.32
N MET A 71 15.65 -1.17 -2.35
CA MET A 71 15.27 0.09 -1.73
C MET A 71 15.42 1.22 -2.77
N PRO A 72 14.40 2.08 -2.97
CA PRO A 72 14.54 3.19 -3.91
C PRO A 72 15.62 4.20 -3.47
N ALA A 73 16.60 4.45 -4.35
CA ALA A 73 17.76 5.28 -4.02
C ALA A 73 17.42 6.75 -3.68
N HIS A 74 16.35 7.28 -4.27
CA HIS A 74 15.91 8.67 -4.05
C HIS A 74 15.43 8.94 -2.62
N TYR A 75 15.12 7.94 -1.80
CA TYR A 75 14.62 8.18 -0.45
C TYR A 75 15.64 8.81 0.49
N THR A 76 16.91 8.41 0.40
CA THR A 76 17.98 9.03 1.21
C THR A 76 18.07 10.52 0.93
N HIS A 77 17.89 10.88 -0.34
CA HIS A 77 17.97 12.24 -0.81
C HIS A 77 16.77 13.09 -0.38
N TRP A 78 15.55 12.56 -0.54
CA TRP A 78 14.33 13.21 -0.06
C TRP A 78 14.32 13.44 1.45
N GLN A 79 14.86 12.49 2.23
CA GLN A 79 14.97 12.66 3.70
C GLN A 79 15.93 13.80 4.08
N ALA A 80 17.01 13.99 3.31
CA ALA A 80 18.00 15.02 3.61
C ALA A 80 17.60 16.42 3.12
N ARG A 81 16.89 16.52 1.98
CA ARG A 81 16.66 17.79 1.28
C ARG A 81 15.20 18.25 1.25
N GLY A 82 14.29 17.44 1.78
CA GLY A 82 12.87 17.66 1.61
C GLY A 82 12.39 17.26 0.21
N VAL A 83 11.10 17.49 -0.03
CA VAL A 83 10.42 17.19 -1.29
C VAL A 83 9.60 18.39 -1.72
N THR A 84 9.50 18.59 -3.01
CA THR A 84 8.61 19.59 -3.62
C THR A 84 7.23 18.99 -3.89
N LEU A 85 6.17 19.79 -3.72
CA LEU A 85 4.79 19.36 -3.91
C LEU A 85 4.11 20.13 -5.04
N ALA A 86 3.35 19.42 -5.87
CA ALA A 86 2.41 20.01 -6.83
C ALA A 86 0.98 19.60 -6.47
N LEU A 87 0.01 20.53 -6.57
CA LEU A 87 -1.40 20.18 -6.42
C LEU A 87 -1.85 19.32 -7.61
N SER A 88 -2.37 18.13 -7.34
CA SER A 88 -2.91 17.26 -8.37
C SER A 88 -4.27 17.78 -8.85
N PRO A 89 -4.54 17.79 -10.18
CA PRO A 89 -5.88 18.05 -10.69
C PRO A 89 -6.83 16.87 -10.48
N VAL A 90 -6.31 15.70 -10.09
CA VAL A 90 -7.09 14.49 -9.81
C VAL A 90 -7.46 14.46 -8.33
N THR A 91 -8.75 14.29 -8.03
CA THR A 91 -9.26 14.15 -6.67
C THR A 91 -9.50 12.67 -6.30
N LEU A 92 -9.47 12.36 -5.00
CA LEU A 92 -9.87 11.05 -4.48
C LEU A 92 -11.38 10.98 -4.25
N GLY A 93 -12.01 9.92 -4.73
CA GLY A 93 -13.40 9.61 -4.44
C GLY A 93 -13.60 9.28 -2.95
N ARG A 94 -14.67 9.83 -2.36
CA ARG A 94 -15.05 9.53 -0.99
C ARG A 94 -15.89 8.26 -0.95
N ASN A 95 -15.35 7.22 -0.33
CA ASN A 95 -16.07 5.97 -0.10
C ASN A 95 -15.76 5.44 1.31
N PRO A 96 -16.69 5.54 2.29
CA PRO A 96 -16.41 5.13 3.66
C PRO A 96 -16.11 3.62 3.79
N PHE A 97 -16.64 2.79 2.90
CA PHE A 97 -16.35 1.36 2.89
C PHE A 97 -14.90 1.07 2.53
N LEU A 98 -14.26 1.92 1.72
CA LEU A 98 -12.89 1.75 1.24
C LEU A 98 -11.87 2.68 1.91
N ALA A 99 -12.33 3.74 2.57
CA ALA A 99 -11.49 4.74 3.22
C ALA A 99 -10.52 4.08 4.21
N GLY A 100 -9.24 4.44 4.11
CA GLY A 100 -8.16 3.88 4.94
C GLY A 100 -7.66 2.48 4.53
N ILE A 101 -8.35 1.76 3.62
CA ILE A 101 -7.91 0.43 3.18
C ILE A 101 -6.85 0.57 2.08
N LYS A 102 -5.73 -0.15 2.23
CA LYS A 102 -4.75 -0.31 1.15
C LYS A 102 -5.18 -1.37 0.11
N HIS A 103 -6.37 -1.22 -0.48
CA HIS A 103 -6.91 -2.09 -1.53
C HIS A 103 -6.18 -1.95 -2.88
N LEU A 104 -6.50 -2.83 -3.84
CA LEU A 104 -5.87 -2.88 -5.17
C LEU A 104 -6.46 -1.92 -6.20
N ASN A 105 -7.64 -1.34 -5.96
CA ASN A 105 -8.19 -0.31 -6.84
C ASN A 105 -7.35 0.96 -6.71
N ARG A 106 -6.30 1.09 -7.55
CA ARG A 106 -5.30 2.15 -7.48
C ARG A 106 -5.23 3.03 -8.72
N LEU A 107 -6.28 3.00 -9.55
CA LEU A 107 -6.36 3.82 -10.76
C LEU A 107 -6.25 5.31 -10.45
N GLU A 108 -6.89 5.80 -9.39
CA GLU A 108 -6.73 7.21 -8.96
C GLU A 108 -5.25 7.57 -8.73
N GLN A 109 -4.48 6.69 -8.06
CA GLN A 109 -3.06 6.93 -7.84
C GLN A 109 -2.22 6.82 -9.12
N VAL A 110 -2.64 6.01 -10.09
CA VAL A 110 -2.02 5.98 -11.42
C VAL A 110 -2.22 7.31 -12.13
N LEU A 111 -3.45 7.83 -12.15
CA LEU A 111 -3.77 9.11 -12.79
C LEU A 111 -3.05 10.28 -12.10
N ILE A 112 -3.05 10.33 -10.77
CA ILE A 112 -2.32 11.34 -10.00
C ILE A 112 -0.83 11.31 -10.36
N ARG A 113 -0.23 10.11 -10.45
CA ARG A 113 1.18 9.96 -10.81
C ARG A 113 1.45 10.44 -12.24
N SER A 114 0.59 10.11 -13.20
CA SER A 114 0.73 10.56 -14.58
C SER A 114 0.66 12.10 -14.70
N HIS A 115 -0.18 12.77 -13.91
CA HIS A 115 -0.20 14.23 -13.87
C HIS A 115 1.02 14.82 -13.16
N LEU A 116 1.47 14.21 -12.06
CA LEU A 116 2.66 14.66 -11.34
C LEU A 116 3.91 14.62 -12.23
N GLU A 117 4.04 13.61 -13.09
CA GLU A 117 5.16 13.47 -14.05
C GLU A 117 5.21 14.57 -15.11
N GLN A 118 4.13 15.34 -15.30
CA GLN A 118 4.10 16.52 -16.15
C GLN A 118 4.60 17.79 -15.42
N THR A 119 4.98 17.66 -14.15
CA THR A 119 5.48 18.75 -13.31
C THR A 119 6.94 18.50 -12.93
N GLY A 120 7.61 19.52 -12.39
CA GLY A 120 8.94 19.38 -11.79
C GLY A 120 8.92 18.93 -10.32
N ALA A 121 7.76 18.60 -9.76
CA ALA A 121 7.61 18.27 -8.34
C ALA A 121 7.92 16.80 -8.02
N ASP A 122 8.36 16.54 -6.79
CA ASP A 122 8.68 15.19 -6.30
C ASP A 122 7.43 14.37 -5.94
N GLU A 123 6.42 15.03 -5.37
CA GLU A 123 5.17 14.43 -4.88
C GLU A 123 3.95 15.31 -5.17
N ALA A 124 2.76 14.71 -5.07
CA ALA A 124 1.51 15.41 -5.27
C ALA A 124 0.83 15.78 -3.94
N LEU A 125 0.21 16.95 -3.86
CA LEU A 125 -0.85 17.22 -2.90
C LEU A 125 -2.18 16.84 -3.56
N VAL A 126 -3.01 16.05 -2.88
CA VAL A 126 -4.22 15.49 -3.48
C VAL A 126 -5.41 15.85 -2.60
N LEU A 127 -6.47 16.36 -3.22
CA LEU A 127 -7.72 16.63 -2.51
C LEU A 127 -8.67 15.44 -2.67
N ASP A 128 -9.63 15.31 -1.76
CA ASP A 128 -10.82 14.51 -2.06
C ASP A 128 -11.83 15.31 -2.91
N SER A 129 -12.94 14.67 -3.25
CA SER A 129 -14.02 15.28 -4.03
C SER A 129 -14.69 16.49 -3.37
N ASP A 130 -14.50 16.69 -2.06
CA ASP A 130 -15.08 17.82 -1.30
C ASP A 130 -14.03 18.94 -1.10
N GLY A 131 -12.84 18.80 -1.69
CA GLY A 131 -11.75 19.77 -1.58
C GLY A 131 -10.93 19.64 -0.29
N VAL A 132 -11.13 18.58 0.51
CA VAL A 132 -10.33 18.34 1.72
C VAL A 132 -8.98 17.77 1.32
N ALA A 133 -7.91 18.41 1.79
CA ALA A 133 -6.55 18.03 1.44
C ALA A 133 -6.08 16.77 2.18
N TYR A 134 -5.58 15.80 1.40
CA TYR A 134 -4.81 14.66 1.88
C TYR A 134 -3.38 14.77 1.33
N GLY A 135 -2.39 14.78 2.22
CA GLY A 135 -0.99 14.70 1.77
C GLY A 135 -0.75 13.38 1.04
N MET A 136 -0.38 13.41 -0.25
CA MET A 136 0.18 12.25 -0.92
C MET A 136 1.66 12.18 -0.55
N LEU A 137 1.93 11.84 0.71
CA LEU A 137 3.15 11.08 0.92
C LEU A 137 2.80 9.70 0.44
N CYS A 138 3.36 9.28 -0.70
CA CYS A 138 3.38 7.90 -1.17
C CYS A 138 3.05 6.94 -0.02
N ARG A 139 1.77 6.55 0.14
CA ARG A 139 1.39 5.44 1.04
C ARG A 139 1.84 4.13 0.40
N LYS A 140 3.03 4.11 -0.21
CA LYS A 140 3.85 2.94 -0.45
C LYS A 140 4.11 2.39 0.95
N PHE A 141 3.23 1.51 1.44
CA PHE A 141 3.58 0.61 2.53
C PHE A 141 4.64 -0.35 1.98
N ILE A 142 5.84 0.19 1.87
CA ILE A 142 7.08 -0.53 1.71
C ILE A 142 7.38 -1.06 3.10
N LEU A 143 7.42 -2.38 3.27
CA LEU A 143 8.20 -2.92 4.38
C LEU A 143 9.65 -2.58 4.07
N ALA A 144 10.24 -1.65 4.79
CA ALA A 144 11.66 -1.43 4.69
C ALA A 144 12.36 -2.63 5.34
N LEU A 145 13.05 -3.42 4.54
CA LEU A 145 14.00 -4.41 5.02
C LEU A 145 15.27 -3.65 5.38
N ARG A 146 15.74 -3.78 6.63
CA ARG A 146 17.04 -3.26 7.06
C ARG A 146 17.71 -4.33 7.91
N ALA A 147 18.89 -4.77 7.46
CA ALA A 147 19.65 -5.86 8.08
C ALA A 147 18.86 -7.18 8.23
N GLY A 148 17.99 -7.49 7.26
CA GLY A 148 17.14 -8.70 7.31
C GLY A 148 15.93 -8.59 8.25
N CYS A 149 15.75 -7.46 8.94
CA CYS A 149 14.58 -7.19 9.78
C CYS A 149 13.55 -6.32 9.05
N VAL A 150 12.27 -6.64 9.26
CA VAL A 150 11.13 -5.93 8.70
C VAL A 150 10.74 -4.74 9.58
N HIS A 151 10.95 -3.53 9.05
CA HIS A 151 10.56 -2.29 9.70
C HIS A 151 9.29 -1.70 9.06
N ALA A 152 8.40 -1.20 9.92
CA ALA A 152 7.29 -0.37 9.50
C ALA A 152 7.75 1.08 9.43
N THR A 153 7.60 1.75 8.29
CA THR A 153 7.71 3.21 8.22
C THR A 153 6.40 3.81 8.72
N SER A 154 6.23 3.91 10.04
CA SER A 154 5.08 4.57 10.65
C SER A 154 5.34 6.06 10.83
N ARG A 155 4.60 6.91 10.12
CA ARG A 155 4.02 8.11 10.72
C ARG A 155 2.52 8.09 10.44
N GLN A 156 1.77 7.75 11.49
CA GLN A 156 0.35 8.05 11.60
C GLN A 156 0.22 9.56 11.79
N CYS A 157 -0.46 10.24 10.86
CA CYS A 157 -1.23 11.43 11.20
C CYS A 157 -2.70 11.07 10.99
N GLY A 158 -3.49 11.30 12.03
CA GLY A 158 -4.90 10.92 12.14
C GLY A 158 -5.84 11.69 11.22
N GLY A 159 -7.11 11.26 11.28
CA GLY A 159 -8.23 11.67 10.43
C GLY A 159 -8.92 10.45 9.87
#